data_AF-A0AAJ2TEU4-F1
#
_entry.id   AF-A0AAJ2TEU4-F1
#
_cell.length_a   1.000
_cell.length_b   1.000
_cell.length_c   1.000
_cell.angle_alpha   90.00
_cell.angle_beta   90.00
_cell.angle_gamma   90.00
#
_symmetry.space_group_name_H-M   'P 1'
#
loop_
_entity.id
_entity.type
_entity.pdbx_description
1 polymer ?
#
loop_
_entity_poly.entity_id
_entity_poly.type
_entity_poly.pdbx_seq_one_letter_code
_entity_poly.pdbx_strand_id
1 'polypeptide(L)'
;MTAKTEKSYVVVEEAKQLNYLNNYVALPKEYGTPGYYGREDVKEIRRVVFSALSKLDEKIDLRKQINGRHVIIKPNLVGVYHNMGYKNADMPQSTDPRVFEAVVDYISRYTNRITIAESSGGAMGTTSNFKTTGLDRVAKKYHTGLVAFENLPIDRYILPKAEVMKEVCIPRLLSEIVRGEAYYISVPKMKTNLYTGVTLGFKNAMGTLPVNMRYRNHSYQIEKKLVDLLYLFKPDLTVIDGIVGAEGLTPGPVDPVDSKMIVVSNNSVEADRLTTDMMGFDSKENVLIKEAVSRGYGDPKTEIIGTPKYFKFRPADKSLLSERFRKHFPNVKMLVGVTKNDTIHQINSIDEVTPEMVREMEGMCNGGCRPAIAQVFEMYIYSKKPVDKNFKLAIIYGAGVKIDGVTYYFDGDGKAYNKKDINELQMKKYAIGECAREMEPFADLFTGGCCDIGAATLGLPGVTGIPLPAMSMDNKGLPGMMTAMVETYINRRKMLNNGEYYDVPYEPKDFDKVFPVPKLSEEEMTKDFIEWPLPRMTDQMKKEKLKNLKLM
;
A
#
# COMPACT_ATOMS: atom_id res chain seq x y z
N MET A 1 20.22 -7.47 19.65
CA MET A 1 20.85 -8.80 19.45
C MET A 1 21.14 -8.94 17.97
N THR A 2 22.41 -9.03 17.58
CA THR A 2 22.78 -9.43 16.21
C THR A 2 22.41 -10.90 16.05
N ALA A 3 21.25 -11.17 15.44
CA ALA A 3 20.87 -12.52 15.07
C ALA A 3 22.02 -13.12 14.25
N LYS A 4 22.52 -14.29 14.67
CA LYS A 4 23.35 -15.14 13.80
C LYS A 4 22.61 -15.21 12.47
N THR A 5 23.23 -14.74 11.40
CA THR A 5 22.59 -14.70 10.08
C THR A 5 22.36 -16.13 9.64
N GLU A 6 21.17 -16.65 9.93
CA GLU A 6 20.64 -17.82 9.27
C GLU A 6 20.73 -17.56 7.76
N LYS A 7 21.22 -18.56 7.03
CA LYS A 7 21.38 -18.46 5.59
C LYS A 7 20.02 -18.14 4.95
N SER A 8 20.00 -17.18 4.02
CA SER A 8 18.78 -16.82 3.31
C SER A 8 18.52 -17.82 2.17
N TYR A 9 17.26 -18.18 1.98
CA TYR A 9 16.79 -19.04 0.91
C TYR A 9 15.56 -18.44 0.24
N VAL A 10 15.52 -18.47 -1.09
CA VAL A 10 14.34 -18.11 -1.86
C VAL A 10 13.95 -19.30 -2.73
N VAL A 11 12.78 -19.88 -2.46
CA VAL A 11 12.23 -20.96 -3.27
C VAL A 11 11.23 -20.37 -4.26
N VAL A 12 11.34 -20.77 -5.52
CA VAL A 12 10.39 -20.44 -6.58
C VAL A 12 9.76 -21.70 -7.14
N GLU A 13 8.43 -21.76 -7.14
CA GLU A 13 7.68 -22.88 -7.68
C GLU A 13 6.69 -22.41 -8.73
N GLU A 14 6.67 -23.11 -9.85
CA GLU A 14 5.69 -22.92 -10.91
C GLU A 14 4.45 -23.81 -10.69
N ALA A 15 3.27 -23.22 -10.88
CA ALA A 15 2.01 -23.94 -10.97
C ALA A 15 1.77 -24.43 -12.40
N LYS A 16 1.05 -25.55 -12.56
CA LYS A 16 0.70 -26.07 -13.88
C LYS A 16 -0.02 -25.03 -14.74
N GLN A 17 0.06 -25.20 -16.05
CA GLN A 17 -0.66 -24.37 -17.01
C GLN A 17 -2.17 -24.67 -16.94
N LEU A 18 -2.89 -23.92 -16.09
CA LEU A 18 -4.34 -23.98 -15.90
C LEU A 18 -4.94 -22.57 -15.91
N ASN A 19 -6.26 -22.49 -16.00
CA ASN A 19 -6.98 -21.23 -15.80
C ASN A 19 -7.20 -20.98 -14.30
N TYR A 20 -6.52 -19.95 -13.76
CA TYR A 20 -6.65 -19.55 -12.37
C TYR A 20 -7.58 -18.36 -12.14
N LEU A 21 -8.26 -17.84 -13.17
CA LEU A 21 -9.16 -16.68 -13.05
C LEU A 21 -10.54 -17.02 -12.44
N ASN A 22 -10.75 -18.25 -11.97
CA ASN A 22 -11.99 -18.62 -11.31
C ASN A 22 -11.91 -18.40 -9.79
N ASN A 23 -12.63 -17.41 -9.25
CA ASN A 23 -12.70 -17.08 -7.82
C ASN A 23 -11.34 -16.73 -7.17
N TYR A 24 -10.49 -15.99 -7.90
CA TYR A 24 -9.13 -15.60 -7.46
C TYR A 24 -9.09 -14.35 -6.57
N VAL A 25 -10.23 -13.71 -6.32
CA VAL A 25 -10.36 -12.53 -5.45
C VAL A 25 -11.25 -12.82 -4.24
N ALA A 26 -12.28 -13.65 -4.41
CA ALA A 26 -13.23 -14.01 -3.37
C ALA A 26 -13.58 -15.50 -3.45
N LEU A 27 -13.55 -16.19 -2.31
CA LEU A 27 -13.96 -17.58 -2.23
C LEU A 27 -15.43 -17.75 -2.60
N PRO A 28 -15.80 -18.78 -3.37
CA PRO A 28 -17.18 -18.96 -3.79
C PRO A 28 -18.05 -19.50 -2.65
N LYS A 29 -19.38 -19.56 -2.84
CA LYS A 29 -20.30 -20.05 -1.80
C LYS A 29 -20.05 -21.51 -1.45
N GLU A 30 -19.68 -22.34 -2.43
CA GLU A 30 -19.37 -23.76 -2.25
C GLU A 30 -18.02 -24.06 -1.58
N TYR A 31 -17.24 -23.04 -1.18
CA TYR A 31 -16.03 -23.24 -0.38
C TYR A 31 -16.29 -24.14 0.83
N GLY A 32 -15.42 -25.11 1.05
CA GLY A 32 -15.57 -26.13 2.10
C GLY A 32 -16.18 -27.45 1.62
N THR A 33 -16.77 -27.50 0.42
CA THR A 33 -17.39 -28.73 -0.11
C THR A 33 -16.40 -29.63 -0.85
N PRO A 34 -16.71 -30.93 -1.02
CA PRO A 34 -15.92 -31.82 -1.88
C PRO A 34 -15.82 -31.31 -3.33
N GLY A 35 -16.85 -30.64 -3.85
CA GLY A 35 -16.84 -30.05 -5.19
C GLY A 35 -15.80 -28.95 -5.33
N TYR A 36 -15.72 -28.05 -4.35
CA TYR A 36 -14.70 -26.99 -4.32
C TYR A 36 -13.27 -27.57 -4.28
N TYR A 37 -13.00 -28.49 -3.35
CA TYR A 37 -11.68 -29.13 -3.26
C TYR A 37 -11.40 -30.12 -4.39
N GLY A 38 -12.43 -30.49 -5.16
CA GLY A 38 -12.35 -31.32 -6.35
C GLY A 38 -11.79 -30.58 -7.58
N ARG A 39 -11.91 -29.25 -7.62
CA ARG A 39 -11.46 -28.42 -8.74
C ARG A 39 -9.95 -28.52 -8.95
N GLU A 40 -9.54 -28.62 -10.22
CA GLU A 40 -8.12 -28.79 -10.58
C GLU A 40 -7.26 -27.58 -10.21
N ASP A 41 -7.78 -26.37 -10.40
CA ASP A 41 -7.08 -25.13 -10.03
C ASP A 41 -6.83 -25.03 -8.53
N VAL A 42 -7.82 -25.40 -7.69
CA VAL A 42 -7.70 -25.44 -6.23
C VAL A 42 -6.69 -26.49 -5.77
N LYS A 43 -6.74 -27.70 -6.35
CA LYS A 43 -5.77 -28.77 -6.06
C LYS A 43 -4.36 -28.36 -6.41
N GLU A 44 -4.19 -27.70 -7.56
CA GLU A 44 -2.90 -27.28 -8.05
C GLU A 44 -2.32 -26.11 -7.24
N ILE A 45 -3.15 -25.13 -6.86
CA ILE A 45 -2.73 -24.05 -5.94
C ILE A 45 -2.22 -24.64 -4.62
N ARG A 46 -2.96 -25.60 -4.04
CA ARG A 46 -2.51 -26.29 -2.82
C ARG A 46 -1.21 -27.05 -3.07
N ARG A 47 -1.09 -27.81 -4.15
CA ARG A 47 0.15 -28.53 -4.48
C ARG A 47 1.36 -27.60 -4.57
N VAL A 48 1.26 -26.51 -5.34
CA VAL A 48 2.40 -25.60 -5.58
C VAL A 48 2.81 -24.85 -4.31
N VAL A 49 1.85 -24.36 -3.52
CA VAL A 49 2.13 -23.70 -2.23
C VAL A 49 2.80 -24.67 -1.25
N PHE A 50 2.29 -25.90 -1.15
CA PHE A 50 2.86 -26.93 -0.28
C PHE A 50 4.26 -27.33 -0.72
N SER A 51 4.47 -27.53 -2.01
CA SER A 51 5.79 -27.82 -2.59
C SER A 51 6.80 -26.74 -2.23
N ALA A 52 6.43 -25.46 -2.40
CA ALA A 52 7.30 -24.33 -2.13
C ALA A 52 7.67 -24.26 -0.64
N LEU A 53 6.67 -24.36 0.23
CA LEU A 53 6.87 -24.32 1.68
C LEU A 53 7.66 -25.51 2.21
N SER A 54 7.44 -26.73 1.71
CA SER A 54 8.20 -27.91 2.11
C SER A 54 9.67 -27.81 1.69
N LYS A 55 9.96 -27.35 0.48
CA LYS A 55 11.34 -27.12 0.02
C LYS A 55 12.07 -26.08 0.87
N LEU A 56 11.37 -25.05 1.35
CA LEU A 56 11.95 -24.07 2.26
C LEU A 56 12.13 -24.66 3.67
N ASP A 57 11.12 -25.37 4.17
CA ASP A 57 11.14 -26.03 5.49
C ASP A 57 12.33 -26.99 5.64
N GLU A 58 12.65 -27.76 4.59
CA GLU A 58 13.86 -28.61 4.54
C GLU A 58 15.17 -27.86 4.81
N LYS A 59 15.20 -26.54 4.56
CA LYS A 59 16.40 -25.70 4.75
C LYS A 59 16.41 -24.95 6.08
N ILE A 60 15.24 -24.62 6.63
CA ILE A 60 15.13 -23.71 7.78
C ILE A 60 14.54 -24.34 9.05
N ASP A 61 14.00 -25.55 8.97
CA ASP A 61 13.30 -26.24 10.05
C ASP A 61 12.19 -25.37 10.66
N LEU A 62 11.13 -25.17 9.88
CA LEU A 62 9.99 -24.32 10.23
C LEU A 62 9.33 -24.77 11.54
N ARG A 63 9.30 -26.08 11.82
CA ARG A 63 8.81 -26.62 13.09
C ARG A 63 9.57 -26.03 14.26
N LYS A 64 10.90 -26.04 14.22
CA LYS A 64 11.73 -25.44 15.26
C LYS A 64 11.52 -23.94 15.38
N GLN A 65 11.39 -23.23 14.25
CA GLN A 65 11.19 -21.78 14.23
C GLN A 65 9.84 -21.34 14.83
N ILE A 66 8.78 -22.13 14.65
CA ILE A 66 7.42 -21.85 15.13
C ILE A 66 7.19 -22.34 16.58
N ASN A 67 7.95 -23.33 17.05
CA ASN A 67 7.65 -24.04 18.29
C ASN A 67 7.43 -23.10 19.49
N GLY A 68 6.26 -23.21 20.13
CA GLY A 68 5.86 -22.38 21.28
C GLY A 68 5.50 -20.92 20.98
N ARG A 69 5.72 -20.43 19.75
CA ARG A 69 5.39 -19.06 19.32
C ARG A 69 3.96 -18.98 18.81
N HIS A 70 3.36 -17.81 18.98
CA HIS A 70 2.12 -17.45 18.26
C HIS A 70 2.44 -17.24 16.78
N VAL A 71 1.64 -17.75 15.84
CA VAL A 71 1.82 -17.41 14.42
C VAL A 71 0.84 -16.33 14.01
N ILE A 72 1.36 -15.22 13.47
CA ILE A 72 0.56 -14.13 12.90
C ILE A 72 0.73 -14.17 11.38
N ILE A 73 -0.37 -14.38 10.65
CA ILE A 73 -0.36 -14.46 9.19
C ILE A 73 -1.08 -13.23 8.62
N LYS A 74 -0.34 -12.43 7.86
CA LYS A 74 -0.84 -11.22 7.22
C LYS A 74 -0.95 -11.41 5.71
N PRO A 75 -2.15 -11.38 5.12
CA PRO A 75 -2.31 -11.30 3.67
C PRO A 75 -1.88 -9.93 3.13
N ASN A 76 -2.13 -9.67 1.85
CA ASN A 76 -2.29 -8.33 1.31
C ASN A 76 -3.75 -8.13 0.94
N LEU A 77 -4.50 -7.39 1.74
CA LEU A 77 -5.85 -6.92 1.38
C LEU A 77 -5.80 -5.42 1.12
N VAL A 78 -6.00 -4.97 -0.11
CA VAL A 78 -6.03 -3.53 -0.41
C VAL A 78 -7.12 -3.24 -1.42
N GLY A 79 -8.33 -2.91 -0.91
CA GLY A 79 -9.54 -2.86 -1.72
C GLY A 79 -9.81 -4.23 -2.36
N VAL A 80 -10.77 -4.99 -1.84
CA VAL A 80 -11.10 -6.28 -2.43
C VAL A 80 -11.99 -6.05 -3.65
N TYR A 81 -11.38 -5.96 -4.84
CA TYR A 81 -12.05 -5.70 -6.11
C TYR A 81 -12.86 -6.91 -6.59
N HIS A 82 -13.95 -7.20 -5.87
CA HIS A 82 -14.96 -8.20 -6.20
C HIS A 82 -16.31 -7.51 -6.33
N ASN A 83 -16.89 -7.46 -7.54
CA ASN A 83 -18.18 -6.85 -7.83
C ASN A 83 -18.31 -5.39 -7.33
N MET A 84 -17.27 -4.58 -7.51
CA MET A 84 -17.19 -3.19 -7.02
C MET A 84 -17.66 -2.12 -8.03
N GLY A 85 -18.46 -2.48 -9.04
CA GLY A 85 -18.95 -1.53 -10.05
C GLY A 85 -17.96 -1.15 -11.15
N TYR A 86 -16.94 -1.99 -11.36
CA TYR A 86 -15.99 -1.90 -12.48
C TYR A 86 -16.36 -2.87 -13.61
N LYS A 87 -15.73 -2.71 -14.78
CA LYS A 87 -15.95 -3.53 -15.98
C LYS A 87 -15.77 -5.03 -15.69
N ASN A 88 -14.67 -5.36 -15.01
CA ASN A 88 -14.39 -6.71 -14.57
C ASN A 88 -14.98 -6.92 -13.18
N ALA A 89 -15.62 -8.08 -12.98
CA ALA A 89 -16.13 -8.47 -11.68
C ALA A 89 -14.99 -8.63 -10.67
N ASP A 90 -13.86 -9.19 -11.11
CA ASP A 90 -12.70 -9.48 -10.29
C ASP A 90 -11.43 -8.79 -10.83
N MET A 91 -10.59 -8.27 -9.93
CA MET A 91 -9.25 -7.77 -10.24
C MET A 91 -8.24 -8.19 -9.16
N PRO A 92 -7.03 -8.65 -9.52
CA PRO A 92 -6.09 -9.32 -8.61
C PRO A 92 -5.31 -8.36 -7.69
N GLN A 93 -5.99 -7.42 -7.03
CA GLN A 93 -5.34 -6.49 -6.11
C GLN A 93 -4.88 -7.14 -4.81
N SER A 94 -5.67 -8.07 -4.28
CA SER A 94 -5.42 -8.69 -2.98
C SER A 94 -4.94 -10.12 -3.17
N THR A 95 -4.24 -10.65 -2.17
CA THR A 95 -3.81 -12.06 -2.13
C THR A 95 -4.98 -12.98 -2.47
N ASP A 96 -4.73 -13.94 -3.36
CA ASP A 96 -5.72 -14.94 -3.72
C ASP A 96 -6.12 -15.74 -2.47
N PRO A 97 -7.40 -15.77 -2.10
CA PRO A 97 -7.81 -16.43 -0.86
C PRO A 97 -7.61 -17.95 -0.91
N ARG A 98 -7.46 -18.56 -2.09
CA ARG A 98 -7.12 -19.99 -2.26
C ARG A 98 -5.65 -20.24 -1.95
N VAL A 99 -4.76 -19.34 -2.35
CA VAL A 99 -3.33 -19.37 -1.97
C VAL A 99 -3.21 -19.15 -0.46
N PHE A 100 -3.92 -18.15 0.06
CA PHE A 100 -3.91 -17.85 1.49
C PHE A 100 -4.42 -19.02 2.33
N GLU A 101 -5.51 -19.69 1.92
CA GLU A 101 -5.99 -20.90 2.59
C GLU A 101 -4.95 -22.02 2.59
N ALA A 102 -4.25 -22.24 1.48
CA ALA A 102 -3.19 -23.24 1.40
C ALA A 102 -2.03 -22.94 2.36
N VAL A 103 -1.66 -21.65 2.53
CA VAL A 103 -0.65 -21.24 3.52
C VAL A 103 -1.14 -21.53 4.94
N VAL A 104 -2.36 -21.11 5.29
CA VAL A 104 -2.94 -21.36 6.63
C VAL A 104 -3.00 -22.87 6.91
N ASP A 105 -3.42 -23.67 5.94
CA ASP A 105 -3.48 -25.13 6.06
C ASP A 105 -2.10 -25.75 6.30
N TYR A 106 -1.08 -25.32 5.56
CA TYR A 106 0.28 -25.81 5.74
C TYR A 106 0.78 -25.53 7.16
N ILE A 107 0.60 -24.29 7.62
CA ILE A 107 1.06 -23.83 8.94
C ILE A 107 0.28 -24.48 10.08
N SER A 108 -1.01 -24.78 9.89
CA SER A 108 -1.85 -25.44 10.91
C SER A 108 -1.34 -26.82 11.34
N ARG A 109 -0.43 -27.44 10.57
CA ARG A 109 0.24 -28.70 10.89
C ARG A 109 1.29 -28.57 11.98
N TYR A 110 1.75 -27.35 12.26
CA TYR A 110 2.80 -27.06 13.23
C TYR A 110 2.24 -26.44 14.52
N THR A 111 1.11 -25.72 14.43
CA THR A 111 0.49 -25.05 15.58
C THR A 111 -0.99 -24.77 15.33
N ASN A 112 -1.77 -24.71 16.41
CA ASN A 112 -3.15 -24.22 16.41
C ASN A 112 -3.28 -22.77 16.89
N ARG A 113 -2.19 -22.16 17.37
CA ARG A 113 -2.15 -20.77 17.83
C ARG A 113 -1.81 -19.86 16.65
N ILE A 114 -2.80 -19.64 15.79
CA ILE A 114 -2.70 -18.83 14.57
C ILE A 114 -3.68 -17.65 14.66
N THR A 115 -3.23 -16.45 14.30
CA THR A 115 -4.09 -15.30 14.06
C THR A 115 -3.88 -14.75 12.65
N ILE A 116 -4.96 -14.68 11.87
CA ILE A 116 -4.99 -13.94 10.62
C ILE A 116 -5.22 -12.47 10.96
N ALA A 117 -4.33 -11.57 10.53
CA ALA A 117 -4.46 -10.15 10.86
C ALA A 117 -4.05 -9.21 9.72
N GLU A 118 -4.81 -8.13 9.56
CA GLU A 118 -4.61 -7.15 8.48
C GLU A 118 -5.18 -5.77 8.86
N SER A 119 -4.71 -4.72 8.20
CA SER A 119 -5.46 -3.47 7.99
C SER A 119 -5.41 -3.07 6.52
N SER A 120 -6.56 -3.24 5.88
CA SER A 120 -6.67 -3.23 4.42
C SER A 120 -6.45 -1.87 3.76
N GLY A 121 -6.57 -0.78 4.51
CA GLY A 121 -6.53 0.57 3.97
C GLY A 121 -7.72 0.87 3.05
N GLY A 122 -8.24 2.09 3.14
CA GLY A 122 -9.37 2.53 2.32
C GLY A 122 -10.74 2.35 2.97
N ALA A 123 -11.76 2.79 2.23
CA ALA A 123 -13.06 3.15 2.80
C ALA A 123 -13.92 1.96 3.26
N MET A 124 -13.69 0.73 2.76
CA MET A 124 -14.55 -0.42 3.05
C MET A 124 -14.35 -1.05 4.43
N GLY A 125 -13.23 -0.75 5.12
CA GLY A 125 -12.86 -1.37 6.40
C GLY A 125 -12.41 -2.83 6.27
N THR A 126 -11.52 -3.28 7.15
CA THR A 126 -10.89 -4.60 7.00
C THR A 126 -11.83 -5.76 7.29
N THR A 127 -12.77 -5.60 8.23
CA THR A 127 -13.76 -6.65 8.53
C THR A 127 -14.68 -6.95 7.34
N SER A 128 -15.06 -5.93 6.57
CA SER A 128 -15.79 -6.11 5.31
C SER A 128 -14.95 -6.84 4.26
N ASN A 129 -13.67 -6.50 4.15
CA ASN A 129 -12.75 -7.16 3.22
C ASN A 129 -12.50 -8.63 3.58
N PHE A 130 -12.46 -8.99 4.87
CA PHE A 130 -12.40 -10.39 5.30
C PHE A 130 -13.64 -11.18 4.85
N LYS A 131 -14.84 -10.62 5.03
CA LYS A 131 -16.11 -11.25 4.60
C LYS A 131 -16.17 -11.38 3.07
N THR A 132 -15.76 -10.33 2.35
CA THR A 132 -15.80 -10.29 0.87
C THR A 132 -14.86 -11.32 0.27
N THR A 133 -13.63 -11.43 0.79
CA THR A 133 -12.66 -12.45 0.35
C THR A 133 -13.03 -13.87 0.78
N GLY A 134 -13.76 -14.01 1.89
CA GLY A 134 -14.07 -15.28 2.54
C GLY A 134 -13.03 -15.74 3.56
N LEU A 135 -12.12 -14.86 3.99
CA LEU A 135 -11.12 -15.18 5.01
C LEU A 135 -11.73 -15.42 6.41
N ASP A 136 -12.94 -14.92 6.66
CA ASP A 136 -13.75 -15.29 7.81
C ASP A 136 -14.11 -16.79 7.81
N ARG A 137 -14.43 -17.35 6.65
CA ARG A 137 -14.69 -18.78 6.49
C ARG A 137 -13.41 -19.61 6.56
N VAL A 138 -12.28 -19.07 6.10
CA VAL A 138 -10.95 -19.70 6.31
C VAL A 138 -10.63 -19.76 7.80
N ALA A 139 -10.74 -18.64 8.51
CA ALA A 139 -10.48 -18.58 9.95
C ALA A 139 -11.37 -19.56 10.73
N LYS A 140 -12.66 -19.65 10.37
CA LYS A 140 -13.59 -20.62 10.97
C LYS A 140 -13.20 -22.07 10.70
N LYS A 141 -12.82 -22.41 9.47
CA LYS A 141 -12.41 -23.78 9.09
C LYS A 141 -11.17 -24.25 9.87
N TYR A 142 -10.21 -23.34 10.07
CA TYR A 142 -8.92 -23.64 10.69
C TYR A 142 -8.83 -23.26 12.17
N HIS A 143 -9.93 -22.81 12.77
CA HIS A 143 -10.00 -22.37 14.17
C HIS A 143 -8.94 -21.31 14.54
N THR A 144 -8.67 -20.38 13.63
CA THR A 144 -7.70 -19.30 13.84
C THR A 144 -8.38 -18.05 14.42
N GLY A 145 -7.60 -17.17 15.05
CA GLY A 145 -7.99 -15.79 15.25
C GLY A 145 -8.17 -15.06 13.91
N LEU A 146 -9.03 -14.05 13.88
CA LEU A 146 -9.19 -13.14 12.75
C LEU A 146 -9.37 -11.72 13.27
N VAL A 147 -8.39 -10.85 12.98
CA VAL A 147 -8.31 -9.53 13.60
C VAL A 147 -8.05 -8.44 12.57
N ALA A 148 -8.87 -7.39 12.61
CA ALA A 148 -8.56 -6.13 11.94
C ALA A 148 -7.69 -5.29 12.87
N PHE A 149 -6.50 -4.91 12.42
CA PHE A 149 -5.54 -4.14 13.23
C PHE A 149 -6.11 -2.81 13.71
N GLU A 150 -6.96 -2.13 12.92
CA GLU A 150 -7.60 -0.87 13.34
C GLU A 150 -8.58 -1.03 14.51
N ASN A 151 -8.92 -2.27 14.89
CA ASN A 151 -9.78 -2.58 16.04
C ASN A 151 -8.96 -2.99 17.28
N LEU A 152 -7.62 -2.85 17.24
CA LEU A 152 -6.73 -3.13 18.36
C LEU A 152 -6.16 -1.84 18.97
N PRO A 153 -5.81 -1.87 20.26
CA PRO A 153 -5.00 -0.83 20.85
C PRO A 153 -3.58 -0.86 20.25
N ILE A 154 -2.88 0.26 20.36
CA ILE A 154 -1.53 0.43 19.83
C ILE A 154 -0.49 0.50 20.94
N ASP A 155 0.72 0.04 20.62
CA ASP A 155 1.93 0.25 21.40
C ASP A 155 2.90 1.11 20.59
N ARG A 156 3.82 1.79 21.28
CA ARG A 156 4.73 2.77 20.69
C ARG A 156 6.18 2.40 20.94
N TYR A 157 6.99 2.69 19.92
CA TYR A 157 8.41 2.43 19.83
C TYR A 157 9.14 3.66 19.28
N ILE A 158 10.37 3.87 19.74
CA ILE A 158 11.32 4.82 19.16
C ILE A 158 12.38 4.04 18.41
N LEU A 159 12.78 4.52 17.22
CA LEU A 159 13.74 3.89 16.33
C LEU A 159 14.97 4.81 16.21
N PRO A 160 16.01 4.61 17.03
CA PRO A 160 17.15 5.51 17.09
C PRO A 160 17.94 5.60 15.78
N LYS A 161 18.01 4.48 15.05
CA LYS A 161 18.71 4.36 13.76
C LYS A 161 17.85 4.70 12.54
N ALA A 162 16.57 5.01 12.73
CA ALA A 162 15.70 5.43 11.64
C ALA A 162 16.10 6.81 11.12
N GLU A 163 16.03 7.00 9.82
CA GLU A 163 16.33 8.29 9.19
C GLU A 163 15.13 9.22 9.27
N VAL A 164 13.92 8.71 9.01
CA VAL A 164 12.72 9.52 8.82
C VAL A 164 11.61 9.13 9.80
N MET A 165 11.26 7.85 9.89
CA MET A 165 10.19 7.33 10.75
C MET A 165 10.73 6.95 12.14
N LYS A 166 11.17 7.95 12.92
CA LYS A 166 11.82 7.78 14.23
C LYS A 166 10.90 7.35 15.37
N GLU A 167 9.59 7.58 15.23
CA GLU A 167 8.55 7.07 16.12
C GLU A 167 7.68 6.10 15.30
N VAL A 168 7.37 4.93 15.87
CA VAL A 168 6.45 3.96 15.28
C VAL A 168 5.45 3.50 16.33
N CYS A 169 4.18 3.56 15.98
CA CYS A 169 3.10 2.91 16.70
C CYS A 169 2.58 1.74 15.85
N ILE A 170 2.36 0.60 16.49
CA ILE A 170 1.79 -0.60 15.86
C ILE A 170 0.64 -1.15 16.70
N PRO A 171 -0.33 -1.85 16.09
CA PRO A 171 -1.31 -2.66 16.80
C PRO A 171 -0.61 -3.60 17.78
N ARG A 172 -1.09 -3.65 19.03
CA ARG A 172 -0.48 -4.38 20.15
C ARG A 172 -0.19 -5.85 19.86
N LEU A 173 -1.00 -6.49 19.02
CA LEU A 173 -0.76 -7.87 18.57
C LEU A 173 0.63 -8.03 17.93
N LEU A 174 1.10 -7.02 17.20
CA LEU A 174 2.39 -7.04 16.51
C LEU A 174 3.57 -6.78 17.46
N SER A 175 3.32 -6.28 18.66
CA SER A 175 4.34 -6.17 19.71
C SER A 175 4.90 -7.55 20.11
N GLU A 176 4.11 -8.62 19.95
CA GLU A 176 4.59 -10.00 20.13
C GLU A 176 5.70 -10.36 19.12
N ILE A 177 5.65 -9.81 17.90
CA ILE A 177 6.70 -10.02 16.88
C ILE A 177 7.97 -9.28 17.30
N VAL A 178 7.82 -8.03 17.75
CA VAL A 178 8.94 -7.19 18.19
C VAL A 178 9.70 -7.82 19.38
N ARG A 179 8.97 -8.47 20.30
CA ARG A 179 9.55 -9.20 21.43
C ARG A 179 10.04 -10.62 21.09
N GLY A 180 9.86 -11.09 19.86
CA GLY A 180 10.24 -12.44 19.42
C GLY A 180 9.29 -13.55 19.89
N GLU A 181 8.13 -13.21 20.44
CA GLU A 181 7.11 -14.12 20.97
C GLU A 181 6.21 -14.71 19.87
N ALA A 182 6.14 -14.03 18.71
CA ALA A 182 5.34 -14.44 17.56
C ALA A 182 6.19 -14.64 16.30
N TYR A 183 5.83 -15.65 15.50
CA TYR A 183 6.36 -15.90 14.16
C TYR A 183 5.47 -15.22 13.13
N TYR A 184 6.05 -14.32 12.33
CA TYR A 184 5.34 -13.44 11.42
C TYR A 184 5.45 -13.91 9.97
N ILE A 185 4.30 -14.21 9.37
CA ILE A 185 4.18 -14.64 7.97
C ILE A 185 3.49 -13.54 7.16
N SER A 186 4.18 -12.99 6.15
CA SER A 186 3.61 -12.04 5.19
C SER A 186 3.27 -12.76 3.88
N VAL A 187 2.04 -12.63 3.40
CA VAL A 187 1.55 -13.29 2.17
C VAL A 187 1.13 -12.24 1.14
N PRO A 188 2.06 -11.50 0.53
CA PRO A 188 1.75 -10.42 -0.41
C PRO A 188 1.36 -10.92 -1.80
N LYS A 189 0.83 -10.01 -2.62
CA LYS A 189 0.58 -10.21 -4.05
C LYS A 189 1.78 -9.76 -4.88
N MET A 190 2.14 -10.52 -5.92
CA MET A 190 3.03 -10.11 -7.00
C MET A 190 2.35 -9.02 -7.85
N LYS A 191 2.61 -7.75 -7.51
CA LYS A 191 1.98 -6.63 -8.21
C LYS A 191 2.82 -5.36 -8.23
N THR A 192 2.60 -4.54 -9.26
CA THR A 192 3.16 -3.19 -9.37
C THR A 192 2.64 -2.27 -8.25
N ASN A 193 3.29 -1.14 -8.01
CA ASN A 193 2.84 -0.14 -7.03
C ASN A 193 3.21 1.28 -7.48
N LEU A 194 2.27 2.22 -7.31
CA LEU A 194 2.44 3.59 -7.76
C LEU A 194 3.41 4.43 -6.89
N TYR A 195 3.76 3.96 -5.69
CA TYR A 195 4.73 4.61 -4.82
C TYR A 195 6.12 3.99 -4.99
N THR A 196 6.22 2.67 -4.79
CA THR A 196 7.50 1.96 -4.66
C THR A 196 7.86 1.08 -5.86
N GLY A 197 7.13 1.21 -6.98
CA GLY A 197 7.28 0.39 -8.18
C GLY A 197 6.61 -0.99 -8.06
N VAL A 198 6.77 -1.66 -6.91
CA VAL A 198 6.21 -2.99 -6.60
C VAL A 198 5.66 -3.07 -5.16
N THR A 199 4.77 -4.04 -4.87
CA THR A 199 4.17 -4.25 -3.54
C THR A 199 4.89 -5.29 -2.68
N LEU A 200 4.92 -6.56 -3.10
CA LEU A 200 5.73 -7.65 -2.53
C LEU A 200 5.82 -7.70 -0.98
N GLY A 201 6.88 -8.32 -0.45
CA GLY A 201 7.08 -8.75 0.93
C GLY A 201 7.10 -7.63 1.96
N PHE A 202 8.16 -6.81 1.96
CA PHE A 202 8.37 -5.88 3.08
C PHE A 202 7.57 -4.59 2.95
N LYS A 203 7.20 -4.18 1.73
CA LYS A 203 6.25 -3.07 1.55
C LYS A 203 4.84 -3.42 2.03
N ASN A 204 4.45 -4.70 2.09
CA ASN A 204 3.21 -5.13 2.72
C ASN A 204 3.13 -4.75 4.22
N ALA A 205 4.28 -4.56 4.89
CA ALA A 205 4.34 -4.09 6.27
C ALA A 205 3.81 -2.65 6.45
N MET A 206 3.64 -1.84 5.39
CA MET A 206 2.88 -0.58 5.52
C MET A 206 1.48 -0.80 6.09
N GLY A 207 0.90 -1.98 5.85
CA GLY A 207 -0.39 -2.42 6.40
C GLY A 207 -0.42 -2.61 7.91
N THR A 208 0.73 -2.67 8.59
CA THR A 208 0.81 -2.82 10.04
C THR A 208 0.73 -1.50 10.79
N LEU A 209 0.85 -0.37 10.08
CA LEU A 209 0.70 0.94 10.71
C LEU A 209 -0.80 1.22 10.94
N PRO A 210 -1.16 1.79 12.11
CA PRO A 210 -2.45 2.40 12.36
C PRO A 210 -2.79 3.43 11.27
N VAL A 211 -4.09 3.70 11.07
CA VAL A 211 -4.58 4.44 9.90
C VAL A 211 -3.95 5.83 9.80
N ASN A 212 -3.98 6.61 10.87
CA ASN A 212 -3.42 7.97 10.86
C ASN A 212 -1.88 7.93 10.74
N MET A 213 -1.24 6.96 11.37
CA MET A 213 0.20 6.78 11.23
C MET A 213 0.61 6.40 9.82
N ARG A 214 -0.21 5.57 9.15
CA ARG A 214 -0.03 5.24 7.74
C ARG A 214 -0.17 6.50 6.89
N TYR A 215 -1.14 7.38 7.14
CA TYR A 215 -1.24 8.64 6.39
C TYR A 215 -0.04 9.57 6.60
N ARG A 216 0.51 9.65 7.83
CA ARG A 216 1.76 10.37 8.10
C ARG A 216 2.93 9.84 7.26
N ASN A 217 3.01 8.52 7.06
CA ASN A 217 4.19 7.84 6.52
C ASN A 217 4.05 7.27 5.09
N HIS A 218 2.85 7.27 4.50
CA HIS A 218 2.59 6.82 3.12
C HIS A 218 2.73 7.99 2.13
N SER A 219 3.92 8.57 2.15
CA SER A 219 4.19 9.94 1.71
C SER A 219 5.55 10.08 1.02
N TYR A 220 6.05 11.30 0.87
CA TYR A 220 7.42 11.55 0.41
C TYR A 220 8.44 10.73 1.23
N GLN A 221 9.53 10.24 0.63
CA GLN A 221 10.49 9.33 1.29
C GLN A 221 9.87 8.04 1.85
N ILE A 222 8.78 7.54 1.27
CA ILE A 222 8.15 6.28 1.66
C ILE A 222 9.14 5.12 1.67
N GLU A 223 10.14 5.13 0.77
CA GLU A 223 11.17 4.12 0.67
C GLU A 223 11.98 4.04 1.97
N LYS A 224 12.48 5.18 2.44
CA LYS A 224 13.20 5.28 3.71
C LYS A 224 12.32 4.90 4.90
N LYS A 225 11.06 5.36 4.92
CA LYS A 225 10.11 5.05 6.00
C LYS A 225 9.81 3.55 6.10
N LEU A 226 9.72 2.86 4.98
CA LEU A 226 9.55 1.40 4.96
C LEU A 226 10.79 0.66 5.43
N VAL A 227 11.97 1.12 5.02
CA VAL A 227 13.23 0.53 5.48
C VAL A 227 13.49 0.83 6.96
N ASP A 228 13.08 2.01 7.46
CA ASP A 228 13.09 2.33 8.89
C ASP A 228 12.28 1.30 9.70
N LEU A 229 11.12 0.84 9.18
CA LEU A 229 10.30 -0.17 9.86
C LEU A 229 11.03 -1.51 10.06
N LEU A 230 12.02 -1.83 9.23
CA LEU A 230 12.82 -3.06 9.34
C LEU A 230 13.74 -3.08 10.57
N TYR A 231 13.97 -1.93 11.23
CA TYR A 231 14.60 -1.91 12.55
C TYR A 231 13.67 -2.47 13.64
N LEU A 232 12.35 -2.38 13.45
CA LEU A 232 11.38 -2.81 14.46
C LEU A 232 11.03 -4.30 14.30
N PHE A 233 10.67 -4.74 13.09
CA PHE A 233 10.42 -6.15 12.79
C PHE A 233 10.48 -6.43 11.28
N LYS A 234 10.57 -7.71 10.94
CA LYS A 234 10.62 -8.23 9.56
C LYS A 234 9.75 -9.50 9.50
N PRO A 235 9.17 -9.86 8.33
CA PRO A 235 8.58 -11.19 8.17
C PRO A 235 9.63 -12.27 8.41
N ASP A 236 9.34 -13.24 9.28
CA ASP A 236 10.13 -14.46 9.42
C ASP A 236 9.94 -15.37 8.19
N LEU A 237 8.77 -15.29 7.54
CA LEU A 237 8.45 -15.98 6.30
C LEU A 237 7.66 -15.06 5.37
N THR A 238 8.07 -14.99 4.11
CA THR A 238 7.33 -14.30 3.04
C THR A 238 6.83 -15.31 2.02
N VAL A 239 5.55 -15.24 1.63
CA VAL A 239 4.93 -16.07 0.60
C VAL A 239 4.28 -15.17 -0.45
N ILE A 240 4.98 -14.88 -1.54
CA ILE A 240 4.47 -14.03 -2.60
C ILE A 240 3.56 -14.85 -3.51
N ASP A 241 2.29 -14.46 -3.53
CA ASP A 241 1.28 -14.97 -4.45
C ASP A 241 1.46 -14.31 -5.83
N GLY A 242 1.96 -15.08 -6.79
CA GLY A 242 1.98 -14.74 -8.21
C GLY A 242 1.19 -15.75 -9.04
N ILE A 243 0.19 -16.46 -8.50
CA ILE A 243 -0.65 -17.35 -9.32
C ILE A 243 -1.34 -16.53 -10.41
N VAL A 244 -1.97 -15.43 -9.97
CA VAL A 244 -2.42 -14.33 -10.83
C VAL A 244 -1.80 -13.05 -10.27
N GLY A 245 -0.77 -12.54 -10.94
CA GLY A 245 -0.15 -11.26 -10.64
C GLY A 245 -1.03 -10.08 -11.07
N ALA A 246 -0.60 -8.86 -10.75
CA ALA A 246 -1.35 -7.65 -11.13
C ALA A 246 -0.45 -6.50 -11.60
N GLU A 247 -0.86 -5.83 -12.68
CA GLU A 247 -0.16 -4.68 -13.24
C GLU A 247 -1.05 -3.46 -13.44
N GLY A 248 -0.44 -2.27 -13.42
CA GLY A 248 -1.13 -0.98 -13.48
C GLY A 248 -0.94 -0.14 -12.21
N LEU A 249 -1.87 0.78 -11.96
CA LEU A 249 -1.78 1.78 -10.88
C LEU A 249 -2.40 1.27 -9.57
N THR A 250 -1.78 0.28 -8.92
CA THR A 250 -2.25 -0.20 -7.60
C THR A 250 -2.12 0.92 -6.55
N PRO A 251 -3.12 1.17 -5.69
CA PRO A 251 -4.25 0.29 -5.37
C PRO A 251 -5.55 0.58 -6.16
N GLY A 252 -5.49 1.24 -7.32
CA GLY A 252 -6.61 1.38 -8.26
C GLY A 252 -6.97 0.06 -8.96
N PRO A 253 -7.95 0.06 -9.87
CA PRO A 253 -8.20 -1.07 -10.78
C PRO A 253 -6.93 -1.50 -11.53
N VAL A 254 -6.79 -2.80 -11.81
CA VAL A 254 -5.59 -3.39 -12.43
C VAL A 254 -5.92 -4.57 -13.33
N ASP A 255 -4.97 -4.88 -14.20
CA ASP A 255 -5.04 -6.02 -15.10
C ASP A 255 -4.33 -7.24 -14.49
N PRO A 256 -4.87 -8.45 -14.73
CA PRO A 256 -4.20 -9.68 -14.32
C PRO A 256 -2.96 -9.96 -15.17
N VAL A 257 -1.93 -10.49 -14.51
CA VAL A 257 -0.73 -11.06 -15.17
C VAL A 257 -0.68 -12.54 -14.87
N ASP A 258 -0.57 -13.36 -15.91
CA ASP A 258 -0.61 -14.82 -15.83
C ASP A 258 0.76 -15.41 -15.45
N SER A 259 1.23 -15.08 -14.25
CA SER A 259 2.58 -15.45 -13.80
C SER A 259 2.68 -16.91 -13.34
N LYS A 260 1.64 -17.48 -12.71
CA LYS A 260 1.61 -18.88 -12.20
C LYS A 260 2.79 -19.25 -11.30
N MET A 261 3.28 -18.31 -10.50
CA MET A 261 4.42 -18.53 -9.61
C MET A 261 4.03 -18.39 -8.14
N ILE A 262 4.65 -19.19 -7.28
CA ILE A 262 4.74 -18.94 -5.84
C ILE A 262 6.22 -18.72 -5.50
N VAL A 263 6.50 -17.66 -4.74
CA VAL A 263 7.83 -17.40 -4.21
C VAL A 263 7.76 -17.45 -2.68
N VAL A 264 8.60 -18.26 -2.04
CA VAL A 264 8.69 -18.30 -0.57
C VAL A 264 10.10 -18.05 -0.09
N SER A 265 10.26 -17.36 1.03
CA SER A 265 11.58 -16.98 1.54
C SER A 265 11.57 -16.71 3.04
N ASN A 266 12.67 -17.05 3.72
CA ASN A 266 12.96 -16.59 5.09
C ASN A 266 13.60 -15.18 5.14
N ASN A 267 13.80 -14.54 3.98
CA ASN A 267 14.28 -13.17 3.86
C ASN A 267 13.40 -12.37 2.89
N SER A 268 12.61 -11.44 3.44
CA SER A 268 11.68 -10.62 2.65
C SER A 268 12.35 -9.71 1.63
N VAL A 269 13.55 -9.18 1.89
CA VAL A 269 14.25 -8.30 0.94
C VAL A 269 14.71 -9.11 -0.27
N GLU A 270 15.20 -10.32 -0.06
CA GLU A 270 15.68 -11.18 -1.15
C GLU A 270 14.52 -11.79 -1.95
N ALA A 271 13.38 -12.08 -1.30
CA ALA A 271 12.15 -12.42 -2.00
C ALA A 271 11.71 -11.29 -2.95
N ASP A 272 11.78 -10.05 -2.46
CA ASP A 272 11.36 -8.87 -3.21
C ASP A 272 12.33 -8.55 -4.34
N ARG A 273 13.64 -8.72 -4.14
CA ARG A 273 14.67 -8.60 -5.19
C ARG A 273 14.41 -9.55 -6.34
N LEU A 274 14.39 -10.86 -6.06
CA LEU A 274 14.18 -11.87 -7.09
C LEU A 274 12.83 -11.67 -7.79
N THR A 275 11.78 -11.38 -7.04
CA THR A 275 10.45 -11.22 -7.63
C THR A 275 10.35 -9.94 -8.47
N THR A 276 11.04 -8.87 -8.10
CA THR A 276 11.12 -7.65 -8.92
C THR A 276 11.79 -7.95 -10.27
N ASP A 277 12.89 -8.70 -10.26
CA ASP A 277 13.55 -9.15 -11.49
C ASP A 277 12.61 -10.06 -12.31
N MET A 278 11.93 -11.01 -11.67
CA MET A 278 10.92 -11.87 -12.31
C MET A 278 9.76 -11.07 -12.93
N MET A 279 9.40 -9.90 -12.39
CA MET A 279 8.39 -9.02 -12.97
C MET A 279 8.90 -8.21 -14.18
N GLY A 280 10.17 -8.32 -14.52
CA GLY A 280 10.80 -7.62 -15.65
C GLY A 280 11.30 -6.22 -15.31
N PHE A 281 11.45 -5.91 -14.02
CA PHE A 281 12.03 -4.67 -13.53
C PHE A 281 13.43 -4.94 -12.97
N ASP A 282 14.36 -3.99 -13.09
CA ASP A 282 15.67 -4.13 -12.47
C ASP A 282 15.57 -3.85 -10.96
N SER A 283 15.75 -4.90 -10.13
CA SER A 283 15.74 -4.76 -8.67
C SER A 283 16.85 -3.82 -8.16
N LYS A 284 17.95 -3.65 -8.90
CA LYS A 284 19.04 -2.72 -8.55
C LYS A 284 18.69 -1.26 -8.83
N GLU A 285 17.68 -0.99 -9.65
CA GLU A 285 17.18 0.36 -9.89
C GLU A 285 15.91 0.69 -9.10
N ASN A 286 15.29 -0.30 -8.46
CA ASN A 286 14.18 -0.07 -7.56
C ASN A 286 14.66 0.64 -6.27
N VAL A 287 14.25 1.91 -6.08
CA VAL A 287 14.68 2.77 -4.97
C VAL A 287 14.43 2.14 -3.60
N LEU A 288 13.29 1.48 -3.39
CA LEU A 288 12.96 0.83 -2.12
C LEU A 288 13.94 -0.32 -1.81
N ILE A 289 14.26 -1.13 -2.82
CA ILE A 289 15.18 -2.26 -2.68
C ILE A 289 16.61 -1.77 -2.47
N LYS A 290 17.05 -0.77 -3.24
CA LYS A 290 18.37 -0.11 -3.07
C LYS A 290 18.55 0.39 -1.65
N GLU A 291 17.53 1.06 -1.12
CA GLU A 291 17.54 1.58 0.25
C GLU A 291 17.64 0.46 1.29
N ALA A 292 16.93 -0.66 1.11
CA ALA A 292 17.02 -1.79 2.03
C ALA A 292 18.43 -2.44 1.99
N VAL A 293 18.99 -2.62 0.79
CA VAL A 293 20.32 -3.21 0.60
C VAL A 293 21.42 -2.31 1.15
N SER A 294 21.35 -1.00 0.92
CA SER A 294 22.36 -0.03 1.40
C SER A 294 22.46 -0.01 2.93
N ARG A 295 21.35 -0.32 3.62
CA ARG A 295 21.29 -0.45 5.09
C ARG A 295 21.57 -1.85 5.62
N GLY A 296 22.03 -2.77 4.76
CA GLY A 296 22.50 -4.10 5.17
C GLY A 296 21.39 -5.13 5.36
N TYR A 297 20.19 -4.91 4.82
CA TYR A 297 19.12 -5.92 4.85
C TYR A 297 19.17 -6.91 3.69
N GLY A 298 20.03 -6.68 2.70
CA GLY A 298 20.29 -7.63 1.61
C GLY A 298 21.25 -8.74 2.03
N ASP A 299 21.06 -9.93 1.46
CA ASP A 299 21.94 -11.08 1.60
C ASP A 299 22.40 -11.59 0.22
N PRO A 300 23.61 -11.22 -0.24
CA PRO A 300 24.12 -11.67 -1.53
C PRO A 300 24.45 -13.17 -1.58
N LYS A 301 24.42 -13.88 -0.44
CA LYS A 301 24.68 -15.33 -0.35
C LYS A 301 23.39 -16.16 -0.36
N THR A 302 22.25 -15.52 -0.64
CA THR A 302 20.96 -16.18 -0.74
C THR A 302 21.00 -17.32 -1.75
N GLU A 303 20.54 -18.49 -1.32
CA GLU A 303 20.39 -19.65 -2.20
C GLU A 303 19.00 -19.63 -2.85
N ILE A 304 18.97 -19.61 -4.18
CA ILE A 304 17.74 -19.72 -4.95
C ILE A 304 17.48 -21.19 -5.26
N ILE A 305 16.28 -21.68 -4.91
CA ILE A 305 15.85 -23.07 -5.12
C ILE A 305 14.69 -23.06 -6.12
N GLY A 306 14.82 -23.84 -7.19
CA GLY A 306 13.87 -23.84 -8.31
C GLY A 306 14.33 -22.95 -9.46
N THR A 307 13.47 -22.76 -10.46
CA THR A 307 13.78 -22.00 -11.67
C THR A 307 12.86 -20.77 -11.77
N PRO A 308 13.40 -19.55 -11.61
CA PRO A 308 12.62 -18.32 -11.78
C PRO A 308 12.12 -18.19 -13.22
N LYS A 309 10.91 -17.64 -13.37
CA LYS A 309 10.36 -17.21 -14.65
C LYS A 309 10.23 -15.70 -14.69
N TYR A 310 10.47 -15.15 -15.87
CA TYR A 310 10.49 -13.72 -16.10
C TYR A 310 9.28 -13.32 -16.95
N PHE A 311 8.60 -12.29 -16.50
CA PHE A 311 7.38 -11.74 -17.09
C PHE A 311 7.64 -10.25 -17.36
N LYS A 312 6.88 -9.65 -18.26
CA LYS A 312 7.00 -8.23 -18.56
C LYS A 312 5.78 -7.51 -18.00
N PHE A 313 5.86 -7.11 -16.74
CA PHE A 313 4.81 -6.30 -16.11
C PHE A 313 4.85 -4.88 -16.67
N ARG A 314 3.67 -4.30 -16.87
CA ARG A 314 3.53 -2.88 -17.19
C ARG A 314 3.82 -2.04 -15.94
N PRO A 315 4.74 -1.06 -15.98
CA PRO A 315 5.03 -0.21 -14.84
C PRO A 315 3.80 0.63 -14.45
N ALA A 316 3.75 1.02 -13.18
CA ALA A 316 2.71 1.91 -12.67
C ALA A 316 2.94 3.36 -13.13
N ASP A 317 2.41 3.70 -14.31
CA ASP A 317 2.51 5.04 -14.89
C ASP A 317 1.50 6.01 -14.24
N LYS A 318 1.99 6.77 -13.25
CA LYS A 318 1.25 7.83 -12.53
C LYS A 318 1.43 9.22 -13.16
N SER A 319 1.96 9.32 -14.38
CA SER A 319 2.06 10.60 -15.08
C SER A 319 0.71 10.96 -15.70
N LEU A 320 0.25 12.20 -15.50
CA LEU A 320 -0.86 12.76 -16.26
C LEU A 320 -0.39 13.48 -17.53
N LEU A 321 0.92 13.42 -17.81
CA LEU A 321 1.54 13.91 -19.04
C LEU A 321 1.84 12.77 -20.02
N SER A 322 1.67 11.50 -19.62
CA SER A 322 1.96 10.37 -20.49
C SER A 322 1.02 10.32 -21.70
N GLU A 323 1.51 9.76 -22.81
CA GLU A 323 0.70 9.52 -24.00
C GLU A 323 -0.53 8.66 -23.68
N ARG A 324 -0.35 7.65 -22.83
CA ARG A 324 -1.42 6.78 -22.33
C ARG A 324 -2.53 7.61 -21.66
N PHE A 325 -2.17 8.55 -20.80
CA PHE A 325 -3.13 9.40 -20.12
C PHE A 325 -3.86 10.32 -21.11
N ARG A 326 -3.11 11.04 -21.94
CA ARG A 326 -3.64 11.98 -22.95
C ARG A 326 -4.61 11.30 -23.93
N LYS A 327 -4.36 10.05 -24.31
CA LYS A 327 -5.27 9.26 -25.15
C LYS A 327 -6.63 9.00 -24.49
N HIS A 328 -6.67 8.83 -23.17
CA HIS A 328 -7.92 8.59 -22.44
C HIS A 328 -8.63 9.89 -22.06
N PHE A 329 -7.91 10.97 -21.77
CA PHE A 329 -8.43 12.24 -21.29
C PHE A 329 -7.82 13.42 -22.07
N PRO A 330 -8.16 13.59 -23.36
CA PRO A 330 -7.48 14.54 -24.26
C PRO A 330 -7.69 16.01 -23.88
N ASN A 331 -8.73 16.31 -23.12
CA ASN A 331 -9.11 17.66 -22.71
C ASN A 331 -8.70 17.98 -21.25
N VAL A 332 -7.92 17.11 -20.62
CA VAL A 332 -7.33 17.36 -19.30
C VAL A 332 -5.91 17.90 -19.50
N LYS A 333 -5.66 19.10 -18.99
CA LYS A 333 -4.36 19.76 -19.03
C LYS A 333 -3.74 19.73 -17.63
N MET A 334 -2.58 19.10 -17.46
CA MET A 334 -1.80 19.24 -16.24
C MET A 334 -0.81 20.39 -16.41
N LEU A 335 -0.83 21.33 -15.46
CA LEU A 335 0.03 22.50 -15.36
C LEU A 335 0.99 22.27 -14.20
N VAL A 336 2.26 22.07 -14.51
CA VAL A 336 3.30 21.65 -13.57
C VAL A 336 4.22 22.81 -13.25
N GLY A 337 4.47 23.01 -11.96
CA GLY A 337 5.41 24.00 -11.44
C GLY A 337 6.04 23.49 -10.14
N VAL A 338 6.49 22.24 -10.13
CA VAL A 338 7.07 21.62 -8.94
C VAL A 338 8.55 21.99 -8.87
N THR A 339 8.91 22.74 -7.83
CA THR A 339 10.28 23.23 -7.60
C THR A 339 10.92 22.64 -6.33
N LYS A 340 10.26 21.67 -5.68
CA LYS A 340 10.74 21.07 -4.43
C LYS A 340 12.08 20.36 -4.66
N ASN A 341 13.03 20.54 -3.75
CA ASN A 341 14.39 19.97 -3.77
C ASN A 341 15.40 20.65 -4.71
N ASP A 342 15.11 21.85 -5.21
CA ASP A 342 16.16 22.75 -5.71
C ASP A 342 16.99 22.21 -6.91
N THR A 343 16.61 21.08 -7.52
CA THR A 343 17.33 20.53 -8.68
C THR A 343 17.07 21.33 -9.96
N ILE A 344 15.99 22.10 -10.00
CA ILE A 344 15.71 23.06 -11.07
C ILE A 344 16.14 24.45 -10.59
N HIS A 345 17.44 24.63 -10.46
CA HIS A 345 18.03 25.90 -10.03
C HIS A 345 18.29 26.88 -11.17
N GLN A 346 17.92 26.57 -12.43
CA GLN A 346 18.39 27.35 -13.57
C GLN A 346 17.41 27.39 -14.75
N ILE A 347 16.10 27.51 -14.50
CA ILE A 347 15.20 27.97 -15.57
C ILE A 347 15.20 29.50 -15.51
N ASN A 348 15.92 30.13 -16.41
CA ASN A 348 16.04 31.59 -16.48
C ASN A 348 15.08 32.18 -17.52
N SER A 349 14.60 31.38 -18.45
CA SER A 349 13.61 31.78 -19.45
C SER A 349 12.54 30.71 -19.65
N ILE A 350 11.33 31.15 -20.00
CA ILE A 350 10.24 30.24 -20.38
C ILE A 350 10.56 29.42 -21.64
N ASP A 351 11.42 29.94 -22.51
CA ASP A 351 11.79 29.29 -23.78
C ASP A 351 12.77 28.12 -23.60
N GLU A 352 13.40 28.02 -22.42
CA GLU A 352 14.31 26.91 -22.08
C GLU A 352 13.54 25.64 -21.72
N VAL A 353 12.24 25.74 -21.39
CA VAL A 353 11.48 24.63 -20.80
C VAL A 353 11.03 23.63 -21.86
N THR A 354 11.67 22.48 -21.87
CA THR A 354 11.33 21.37 -22.76
C THR A 354 10.26 20.44 -22.16
N PRO A 355 9.53 19.65 -22.98
CA PRO A 355 8.63 18.61 -22.49
C PRO A 355 9.28 17.61 -21.53
N GLU A 356 10.59 17.35 -21.69
CA GLU A 356 11.34 16.45 -20.82
C GLU A 356 11.54 17.06 -19.43
N MET A 357 11.92 18.34 -19.37
CA MET A 357 12.01 19.08 -18.09
C MET A 357 10.66 19.12 -17.37
N VAL A 358 9.53 19.24 -18.09
CA VAL A 358 8.20 19.18 -17.46
C VAL A 358 7.89 17.80 -16.89
N ARG A 359 8.28 16.72 -17.57
CA ARG A 359 8.15 15.34 -17.04
C ARG A 359 9.02 15.14 -15.80
N GLU A 360 10.23 15.68 -15.80
CA GLU A 360 11.10 15.68 -14.62
C GLU A 360 10.45 16.45 -13.46
N MET A 361 9.96 17.67 -13.71
CA MET A 361 9.20 18.47 -12.74
C MET A 361 8.03 17.68 -12.13
N GLU A 362 7.22 17.02 -12.96
CA GLU A 362 6.10 16.20 -12.49
C GLU A 362 6.58 15.05 -11.58
N GLY A 363 7.75 14.48 -11.90
CA GLY A 363 8.38 13.38 -11.18
C GLY A 363 9.08 13.76 -9.87
N MET A 364 9.48 15.02 -9.69
CA MET A 364 10.29 15.47 -8.55
C MET A 364 9.63 15.27 -7.18
N CYS A 365 8.29 15.26 -7.13
CA CYS A 365 7.56 14.98 -5.90
C CYS A 365 6.95 13.57 -5.94
N ASN A 366 7.43 12.69 -5.06
CA ASN A 366 6.84 11.38 -4.78
C ASN A 366 5.73 11.43 -3.72
N GLY A 367 5.17 12.61 -3.47
CA GLY A 367 3.98 12.77 -2.63
C GLY A 367 2.75 12.07 -3.22
N GLY A 368 1.71 11.89 -2.42
CA GLY A 368 0.45 11.23 -2.74
C GLY A 368 -0.56 12.04 -3.55
N CYS A 369 -0.35 13.32 -3.87
CA CYS A 369 -1.30 14.08 -4.70
C CYS A 369 -1.45 13.49 -6.11
N ARG A 370 -0.32 13.32 -6.81
CA ARG A 370 -0.27 12.79 -8.18
C ARG A 370 -0.71 11.32 -8.25
N PRO A 371 -0.12 10.40 -7.46
CA PRO A 371 -0.71 9.10 -7.12
C PRO A 371 -2.24 9.03 -6.98
N ALA A 372 -2.82 9.85 -6.10
CA ALA A 372 -4.24 9.81 -5.80
C ALA A 372 -5.07 10.26 -7.00
N ILE A 373 -4.68 11.34 -7.67
CA ILE A 373 -5.37 11.79 -8.89
C ILE A 373 -5.29 10.73 -9.99
N ALA A 374 -4.10 10.21 -10.28
CA ALA A 374 -3.90 9.18 -11.30
C ALA A 374 -4.78 7.95 -11.01
N GLN A 375 -4.88 7.56 -9.73
CA GLN A 375 -5.76 6.47 -9.30
C GLN A 375 -7.24 6.74 -9.61
N VAL A 376 -7.75 7.96 -9.39
CA VAL A 376 -9.15 8.29 -9.71
C VAL A 376 -9.41 8.22 -11.22
N PHE A 377 -8.49 8.73 -12.04
CA PHE A 377 -8.61 8.62 -13.49
C PHE A 377 -8.65 7.16 -13.97
N GLU A 378 -7.85 6.28 -13.36
CA GLU A 378 -7.96 4.84 -13.62
C GLU A 378 -9.31 4.27 -13.23
N MET A 379 -9.87 4.67 -12.09
CA MET A 379 -11.22 4.25 -11.72
C MET A 379 -12.24 4.60 -12.79
N TYR A 380 -12.13 5.78 -13.44
CA TYR A 380 -12.98 6.14 -14.58
C TYR A 380 -12.71 5.30 -15.83
N ILE A 381 -11.46 4.93 -16.11
CA ILE A 381 -11.12 4.03 -17.23
C ILE A 381 -11.76 2.66 -17.08
N TYR A 382 -11.75 2.12 -15.86
CA TYR A 382 -12.26 0.79 -15.52
C TYR A 382 -13.73 0.79 -15.07
N SER A 383 -14.39 1.94 -15.03
CA SER A 383 -15.80 2.05 -14.64
C SER A 383 -16.70 1.16 -15.50
N LYS A 384 -17.61 0.43 -14.87
CA LYS A 384 -18.64 -0.38 -15.57
C LYS A 384 -19.58 0.51 -16.37
N LYS A 385 -20.00 1.63 -15.78
CA LYS A 385 -20.81 2.65 -16.45
C LYS A 385 -19.90 3.57 -17.26
N PRO A 386 -20.23 3.89 -18.52
CA PRO A 386 -19.48 4.86 -19.29
C PRO A 386 -19.35 6.18 -18.53
N VAL A 387 -18.12 6.68 -18.43
CA VAL A 387 -17.80 8.02 -17.92
C VAL A 387 -17.45 8.87 -19.13
N ASP A 388 -18.04 10.06 -19.25
CA ASP A 388 -17.59 11.04 -20.25
C ASP A 388 -16.15 11.44 -19.92
N LYS A 389 -15.23 11.21 -20.86
CA LYS A 389 -13.80 11.51 -20.70
C LYS A 389 -13.37 12.78 -21.44
N ASN A 390 -14.32 13.45 -22.10
CA ASN A 390 -14.07 14.66 -22.87
C ASN A 390 -14.25 15.95 -22.06
N PHE A 391 -14.50 15.88 -20.75
CA PHE A 391 -14.57 17.06 -19.90
C PHE A 391 -13.27 17.86 -19.93
N LYS A 392 -13.38 19.18 -19.82
CA LYS A 392 -12.26 20.11 -19.86
C LYS A 392 -11.83 20.45 -18.44
N LEU A 393 -10.58 20.13 -18.08
CA LEU A 393 -10.03 20.35 -16.75
C LEU A 393 -8.56 20.76 -16.83
N ALA A 394 -8.19 21.83 -16.12
CA ALA A 394 -6.81 22.17 -15.79
C ALA A 394 -6.49 21.67 -14.38
N ILE A 395 -5.43 20.88 -14.22
CA ILE A 395 -4.91 20.45 -12.93
C ILE A 395 -3.64 21.23 -12.65
N ILE A 396 -3.61 22.02 -11.58
CA ILE A 396 -2.50 22.89 -11.22
C ILE A 396 -1.72 22.21 -10.08
N TYR A 397 -0.44 21.92 -10.34
CA TYR A 397 0.39 21.11 -9.47
C TYR A 397 1.77 21.74 -9.24
N GLY A 398 2.12 21.99 -7.98
CA GLY A 398 3.37 22.66 -7.60
C GLY A 398 3.18 24.13 -7.22
N ALA A 399 4.27 24.78 -6.82
CA ALA A 399 4.27 26.20 -6.41
C ALA A 399 4.45 27.17 -7.60
N GLY A 400 4.74 26.65 -8.79
CA GLY A 400 5.17 27.41 -9.94
C GLY A 400 6.68 27.66 -9.93
N VAL A 401 7.23 27.88 -11.13
CA VAL A 401 8.62 28.30 -11.34
C VAL A 401 8.63 29.83 -11.42
N LYS A 402 9.50 30.48 -10.65
CA LYS A 402 9.64 31.95 -10.69
C LYS A 402 10.69 32.33 -11.72
N ILE A 403 10.29 33.12 -12.70
CA ILE A 403 11.14 33.65 -13.78
C ILE A 403 10.88 35.15 -13.86
N ASP A 404 11.90 35.98 -13.67
CA ASP A 404 11.80 37.45 -13.65
C ASP A 404 10.67 37.99 -12.75
N GLY A 405 10.49 37.38 -11.59
CA GLY A 405 9.45 37.77 -10.63
C GLY A 405 8.03 37.32 -10.98
N VAL A 406 7.84 36.64 -12.11
CA VAL A 406 6.55 36.06 -12.53
C VAL A 406 6.54 34.55 -12.26
N THR A 407 5.45 34.06 -11.68
CA THR A 407 5.25 32.62 -11.44
C THR A 407 4.62 31.96 -12.67
N TYR A 408 5.30 30.97 -13.23
CA TYR A 408 4.85 30.18 -14.37
C TYR A 408 4.60 28.71 -14.01
N TYR A 409 3.66 28.11 -14.74
CA TYR A 409 3.39 26.68 -14.79
C TYR A 409 3.48 26.22 -16.24
N PHE A 410 3.88 24.97 -16.45
CA PHE A 410 4.11 24.44 -17.79
C PHE A 410 3.20 23.26 -18.08
N ASP A 411 2.62 23.20 -19.27
CA ASP A 411 1.95 21.97 -19.72
C ASP A 411 2.95 20.95 -20.28
N GLY A 412 2.48 19.75 -20.59
CA GLY A 412 3.35 18.66 -21.05
C GLY A 412 4.04 18.88 -22.40
N ASP A 413 3.79 20.00 -23.09
CA ASP A 413 4.48 20.40 -24.32
C ASP A 413 5.51 21.52 -24.05
N GLY A 414 5.72 21.90 -22.78
CA GLY A 414 6.63 22.97 -22.38
C GLY A 414 6.02 24.37 -22.47
N LYS A 415 4.74 24.51 -22.84
CA LYS A 415 4.12 25.83 -22.94
C LYS A 415 3.90 26.44 -21.55
N ALA A 416 4.37 27.67 -21.36
CA ALA A 416 4.24 28.42 -20.13
C ALA A 416 2.84 29.06 -19.95
N TYR A 417 2.39 29.12 -18.70
CA TYR A 417 1.16 29.76 -18.25
C TYR A 417 1.43 30.51 -16.94
N ASN A 418 1.22 31.82 -16.93
CA ASN A 418 1.20 32.61 -15.70
C ASN A 418 -0.21 32.62 -15.06
N LYS A 419 -0.38 33.30 -13.93
CA LYS A 419 -1.68 33.38 -13.22
C LYS A 419 -2.81 33.95 -14.09
N LYS A 420 -2.54 34.93 -14.96
CA LYS A 420 -3.52 35.52 -15.88
C LYS A 420 -3.93 34.49 -16.95
N ASP A 421 -2.96 33.83 -17.57
CA ASP A 421 -3.23 32.82 -18.60
C ASP A 421 -4.11 31.69 -18.04
N ILE A 422 -3.79 31.20 -16.82
CA ILE A 422 -4.56 30.17 -16.12
C ILE A 422 -5.99 30.64 -15.82
N ASN A 423 -6.15 31.89 -15.37
CA ASN A 423 -7.46 32.45 -15.08
C ASN A 423 -8.35 32.54 -16.33
N GLU A 424 -7.76 32.85 -17.49
CA GLU A 424 -8.48 32.99 -18.78
C GLU A 424 -8.84 31.65 -19.44
N LEU A 425 -8.26 30.52 -19.00
CA LEU A 425 -8.58 29.19 -19.52
C LEU A 425 -10.09 28.88 -19.39
N GLN A 426 -10.70 28.50 -20.51
CA GLN A 426 -12.11 28.11 -20.62
C GLN A 426 -12.33 26.63 -20.24
N MET A 427 -11.93 26.28 -19.01
CA MET A 427 -12.08 24.95 -18.43
C MET A 427 -12.14 25.03 -16.90
N LYS A 428 -12.62 23.97 -16.25
CA LYS A 428 -12.55 23.87 -14.79
C LYS A 428 -11.11 23.81 -14.33
N LYS A 429 -10.80 24.38 -13.18
CA LYS A 429 -9.45 24.48 -12.62
C LYS A 429 -9.40 23.79 -11.26
N TYR A 430 -8.48 22.86 -11.10
CA TYR A 430 -8.28 22.12 -9.86
C TYR A 430 -6.84 22.29 -9.38
N ALA A 431 -6.65 23.01 -8.27
CA ALA A 431 -5.36 23.16 -7.62
C ALA A 431 -5.20 22.08 -6.54
N ILE A 432 -4.07 21.38 -6.53
CA ILE A 432 -3.84 20.29 -5.59
C ILE A 432 -2.47 20.35 -4.91
N GLY A 433 -2.47 20.05 -3.61
CA GLY A 433 -1.30 20.02 -2.77
C GLY A 433 -1.04 21.37 -2.13
N GLU A 434 -0.44 21.33 -0.95
CA GLU A 434 -0.13 22.54 -0.19
C GLU A 434 0.77 23.52 -0.97
N CYS A 435 1.66 23.00 -1.82
CA CYS A 435 2.50 23.81 -2.69
C CYS A 435 1.72 24.65 -3.69
N ALA A 436 0.54 24.21 -4.12
CA ALA A 436 -0.32 24.92 -5.06
C ALA A 436 -1.28 25.91 -4.38
N ARG A 437 -1.14 26.16 -3.07
CA ARG A 437 -2.06 27.04 -2.31
C ARG A 437 -2.20 28.43 -2.91
N GLU A 438 -1.14 29.01 -3.46
CA GLU A 438 -1.23 30.33 -4.12
C GLU A 438 -2.22 30.37 -5.29
N MET A 439 -2.59 29.20 -5.83
CA MET A 439 -3.53 29.05 -6.95
C MET A 439 -4.97 28.83 -6.50
N GLU A 440 -5.23 28.71 -5.19
CA GLU A 440 -6.58 28.56 -4.62
C GLU A 440 -7.56 29.65 -5.12
N PRO A 441 -7.21 30.95 -5.16
CA PRO A 441 -8.12 31.99 -5.69
C PRO A 441 -8.41 31.89 -7.20
N PHE A 442 -7.61 31.11 -7.93
CA PHE A 442 -7.69 30.95 -9.39
C PHE A 442 -8.26 29.57 -9.78
N ALA A 443 -8.63 28.73 -8.81
CA ALA A 443 -9.15 27.39 -9.03
C ALA A 443 -10.64 27.31 -8.67
N ASP A 444 -11.39 26.47 -9.39
CA ASP A 444 -12.77 26.13 -9.01
C ASP A 444 -12.80 25.25 -7.75
N LEU A 445 -11.73 24.49 -7.51
CA LEU A 445 -11.55 23.70 -6.29
C LEU A 445 -10.06 23.67 -5.92
N PHE A 446 -9.78 23.78 -4.63
CA PHE A 446 -8.47 23.55 -4.05
C PHE A 446 -8.52 22.39 -3.07
N THR A 447 -7.54 21.49 -3.16
CA THR A 447 -7.30 20.47 -2.13
C THR A 447 -5.92 20.69 -1.53
N GLY A 448 -5.92 21.25 -0.32
CA GLY A 448 -4.71 21.48 0.47
C GLY A 448 -4.22 20.22 1.19
N GLY A 449 -3.12 20.39 1.93
CA GLY A 449 -2.38 19.27 2.50
C GLY A 449 -1.54 18.58 1.44
N CYS A 450 -0.37 18.10 1.84
CA CYS A 450 0.43 17.26 0.96
C CYS A 450 -0.03 15.81 1.17
N CYS A 451 -0.38 15.12 0.08
CA CYS A 451 -0.61 13.67 0.08
C CYS A 451 -1.71 13.15 1.02
N ASP A 452 -2.70 13.98 1.32
CA ASP A 452 -3.99 13.50 1.79
C ASP A 452 -4.69 12.77 0.64
N ILE A 453 -4.45 11.47 0.55
CA ILE A 453 -5.00 10.62 -0.51
C ILE A 453 -6.52 10.67 -0.48
N GLY A 454 -7.14 10.75 0.71
CA GLY A 454 -8.60 10.81 0.85
C GLY A 454 -9.17 12.09 0.24
N ALA A 455 -8.63 13.24 0.65
CA ALA A 455 -9.04 14.53 0.11
C ALA A 455 -8.78 14.64 -1.40
N ALA A 456 -7.61 14.19 -1.87
CA ALA A 456 -7.26 14.17 -3.29
C ALA A 456 -8.18 13.24 -4.11
N THR A 457 -8.53 12.07 -3.56
CA THR A 457 -9.45 11.11 -4.20
C THR A 457 -10.85 11.69 -4.35
N LEU A 458 -11.30 12.53 -3.42
CA LEU A 458 -12.61 13.18 -3.46
C LEU A 458 -12.62 14.51 -4.22
N GLY A 459 -11.47 15.16 -4.37
CA GLY A 459 -11.36 16.45 -5.06
C GLY A 459 -11.71 16.37 -6.54
N LEU A 460 -11.25 15.33 -7.24
CA LEU A 460 -11.55 15.18 -8.67
C LEU A 460 -13.07 14.97 -8.94
N PRO A 461 -13.80 14.11 -8.21
CA PRO A 461 -15.26 14.09 -8.24
C PRO A 461 -15.90 15.45 -7.90
N GLY A 462 -15.34 16.18 -6.91
CA GLY A 462 -15.86 17.48 -6.50
C GLY A 462 -15.80 18.55 -7.59
N VAL A 463 -14.71 18.60 -8.36
CA VAL A 463 -14.54 19.60 -9.44
C VAL A 463 -15.20 19.18 -10.75
N THR A 464 -15.27 17.88 -11.04
CA THR A 464 -15.85 17.37 -12.30
C THR A 464 -17.34 17.04 -12.20
N GLY A 465 -17.85 16.80 -10.99
CA GLY A 465 -19.19 16.26 -10.74
C GLY A 465 -19.32 14.77 -11.07
N ILE A 466 -18.24 14.08 -11.45
CA ILE A 466 -18.26 12.68 -11.87
C ILE A 466 -18.04 11.77 -10.63
N PRO A 467 -19.06 10.99 -10.21
CA PRO A 467 -18.94 10.15 -9.02
C PRO A 467 -17.96 8.99 -9.22
N LEU A 468 -17.35 8.54 -8.13
CA LEU A 468 -16.49 7.35 -8.13
C LEU A 468 -17.31 6.07 -8.37
N PRO A 469 -16.89 5.15 -9.25
CA PRO A 469 -17.60 3.89 -9.49
C PRO A 469 -17.79 3.05 -8.22
N ALA A 470 -16.80 3.05 -7.32
CA ALA A 470 -16.85 2.34 -6.05
C ALA A 470 -17.95 2.85 -5.09
N MET A 471 -18.43 4.08 -5.28
CA MET A 471 -19.51 4.69 -4.49
C MET A 471 -20.89 4.50 -5.14
N SER A 472 -20.97 3.79 -6.26
CA SER A 472 -22.23 3.54 -6.97
C SER A 472 -22.98 2.32 -6.42
N MET A 473 -24.28 2.22 -6.73
CA MET A 473 -25.11 1.04 -6.41
C MET A 473 -24.65 -0.25 -7.12
N ASP A 474 -23.76 -0.16 -8.10
CA ASP A 474 -23.16 -1.34 -8.73
C ASP A 474 -22.11 -2.01 -7.82
N ASN A 475 -21.61 -1.31 -6.80
CA ASN A 475 -20.73 -1.90 -5.79
C ASN A 475 -21.55 -2.76 -4.81
N LYS A 476 -21.46 -4.08 -4.95
CA LYS A 476 -22.16 -5.04 -4.08
C LYS A 476 -21.60 -5.12 -2.67
N GLY A 477 -20.38 -4.61 -2.43
CA GLY A 477 -19.76 -4.53 -1.11
C GLY A 477 -20.20 -3.34 -0.26
N LEU A 478 -20.93 -2.37 -0.83
CA LEU A 478 -21.29 -1.12 -0.16
C LEU A 478 -22.08 -1.30 1.17
N PRO A 479 -23.04 -2.25 1.29
CA PRO A 479 -23.70 -2.50 2.56
C PRO A 479 -22.75 -3.03 3.65
N GLY A 480 -21.81 -3.91 3.27
CA GLY A 480 -20.80 -4.47 4.18
C GLY A 480 -19.84 -3.41 4.72
N MET A 481 -19.52 -2.41 3.90
CA MET A 481 -18.73 -1.24 4.30
C MET A 481 -19.40 -0.44 5.43
N MET A 482 -20.71 -0.19 5.34
CA MET A 482 -21.44 0.54 6.40
C MET A 482 -21.42 -0.22 7.72
N THR A 483 -21.59 -1.54 7.69
CA THR A 483 -21.50 -2.38 8.89
C THR A 483 -20.08 -2.33 9.49
N ALA A 484 -19.04 -2.44 8.67
CA ALA A 484 -17.65 -2.38 9.14
C ALA A 484 -17.32 -1.03 9.77
N MET A 485 -17.81 0.09 9.23
CA MET A 485 -17.64 1.41 9.83
C MET A 485 -18.23 1.50 11.25
N VAL A 486 -19.45 0.97 11.44
CA VAL A 486 -20.10 0.93 12.75
C VAL A 486 -19.33 0.04 13.71
N GLU A 487 -18.90 -1.15 13.27
CA GLU A 487 -18.08 -2.07 14.06
C GLU A 487 -16.78 -1.38 14.54
N THR A 488 -16.04 -0.72 13.65
CA THR A 488 -14.82 0.01 13.98
C THR A 488 -15.09 1.18 14.93
N TYR A 489 -16.16 1.94 14.72
CA TYR A 489 -16.55 3.02 15.62
C TYR A 489 -16.83 2.52 17.04
N ILE A 490 -17.58 1.41 17.19
CA ILE A 490 -17.87 0.80 18.49
C ILE A 490 -16.57 0.34 19.17
N ASN A 491 -15.67 -0.31 18.43
CA ASN A 491 -14.38 -0.76 18.96
C ASN A 491 -13.51 0.42 19.42
N ARG A 492 -13.40 1.47 18.62
CA ARG A 492 -12.69 2.70 18.97
C ARG A 492 -13.26 3.35 20.23
N ARG A 493 -14.59 3.47 20.32
CA ARG A 493 -15.26 4.00 21.51
C ARG A 493 -14.96 3.17 22.75
N LYS A 494 -14.96 1.84 22.65
CA LYS A 494 -14.61 0.93 23.75
C LYS A 494 -13.16 1.14 24.21
N MET A 495 -12.21 1.20 23.28
CA MET A 495 -10.80 1.46 23.61
C MET A 495 -10.60 2.81 24.31
N LEU A 496 -11.26 3.88 23.81
CA LEU A 496 -11.20 5.19 24.45
C LEU A 496 -11.79 5.19 25.87
N ASN A 497 -12.91 4.51 26.09
CA ASN A 497 -13.49 4.35 27.43
C ASN A 497 -12.54 3.63 28.39
N ASN A 498 -11.77 2.66 27.90
CA ASN A 498 -10.75 1.94 28.65
C ASN A 498 -9.45 2.75 28.84
N GLY A 499 -9.34 3.94 28.23
CA GLY A 499 -8.14 4.77 28.28
C GLY A 499 -6.99 4.29 27.38
N GLU A 500 -7.32 3.50 26.36
CA GLU A 500 -6.37 2.96 25.37
C GLU A 500 -6.36 3.79 24.08
N TYR A 501 -5.18 3.88 23.47
CA TYR A 501 -5.00 4.48 22.15
C TYR A 501 -5.17 3.40 21.09
N TYR A 502 -5.80 3.75 19.98
CA TYR A 502 -5.92 2.91 18.78
C TYR A 502 -5.20 3.51 17.57
N ASP A 503 -4.74 4.76 17.68
CA ASP A 503 -4.03 5.47 16.61
C ASP A 503 -3.28 6.68 17.17
N VAL A 504 -2.47 7.30 16.31
CA VAL A 504 -1.79 8.58 16.57
C VAL A 504 -2.68 9.77 16.15
N PRO A 505 -2.47 10.98 16.71
CA PRO A 505 -3.11 12.20 16.20
C PRO A 505 -2.81 12.41 14.70
N TYR A 506 -3.62 13.14 13.97
CA TYR A 506 -3.24 13.56 12.62
C TYR A 506 -3.98 14.82 12.23
N GLU A 507 -3.20 15.85 11.95
CA GLU A 507 -3.67 17.06 11.31
C GLU A 507 -3.01 17.20 9.92
N PRO A 508 -3.64 17.91 8.97
CA PRO A 508 -3.03 18.14 7.64
C PRO A 508 -1.61 18.73 7.69
N LYS A 509 -1.29 19.52 8.72
CA LYS A 509 0.04 20.11 8.96
C LYS A 509 1.10 19.11 9.45
N ASP A 510 0.68 17.96 9.95
CA ASP A 510 1.57 16.92 10.48
C ASP A 510 2.21 16.07 9.37
N PHE A 511 1.86 16.37 8.12
CA PHE A 511 2.29 15.62 6.96
C PHE A 511 3.80 15.77 6.69
N ASP A 512 4.47 14.64 6.41
CA ASP A 512 5.89 14.57 6.00
C ASP A 512 6.87 15.25 6.98
N LYS A 513 6.45 15.37 8.24
CA LYS A 513 7.27 15.82 9.35
C LYS A 513 7.95 14.62 9.99
N VAL A 514 9.24 14.78 10.30
CA VAL A 514 9.91 13.90 11.26
C VAL A 514 9.43 14.32 12.65
N PHE A 515 8.65 13.44 13.30
CA PHE A 515 8.14 13.71 14.64
C PHE A 515 9.31 13.76 15.64
N PRO A 516 9.37 14.79 16.51
CA PRO A 516 10.43 14.89 17.48
C PRO A 516 10.34 13.71 18.45
N VAL A 517 11.48 13.10 18.73
CA VAL A 517 11.63 12.05 19.74
C VAL A 517 12.39 12.60 20.95
N PRO A 518 12.24 12.01 22.14
CA PRO A 518 13.01 12.38 23.32
C PRO A 518 14.52 12.35 23.06
N LYS A 519 15.30 13.13 23.83
CA LYS A 519 16.75 13.02 23.80
C LYS A 519 17.16 11.65 24.33
N LEU A 520 17.84 10.88 23.49
CA LEU A 520 18.33 9.53 23.82
C LEU A 520 19.78 9.59 24.33
N SER A 521 20.15 8.67 25.22
CA SER A 521 21.53 8.44 25.63
C SER A 521 22.36 7.81 24.50
N GLU A 522 23.69 7.87 24.61
CA GLU A 522 24.58 7.24 23.61
C GLU A 522 24.33 5.73 23.49
N GLU A 523 24.03 5.05 24.60
CA GLU A 523 23.68 3.63 24.60
C GLU A 523 22.37 3.38 23.82
N GLU A 524 21.34 4.19 24.08
CA GLU A 524 20.05 4.09 23.39
C GLU A 524 20.18 4.31 21.89
N MET A 525 21.06 5.23 21.45
CA MET A 525 21.32 5.48 20.03
C MET A 525 21.89 4.28 19.27
N THR A 526 22.46 3.30 19.97
CA THR A 526 22.97 2.05 19.34
C THR A 526 21.90 0.98 19.13
N LYS A 527 20.72 1.15 19.72
CA LYS A 527 19.61 0.17 19.67
C LYS A 527 18.84 0.34 18.36
N ASP A 528 18.32 -0.76 17.81
CA ASP A 528 17.45 -0.71 16.62
C ASP A 528 16.09 -0.08 16.97
N PHE A 529 15.57 -0.41 18.16
CA PHE A 529 14.35 0.16 18.71
C PHE A 529 14.38 0.23 20.25
N ILE A 530 13.47 1.02 20.80
CA ILE A 530 13.22 1.19 22.23
C ILE A 530 11.72 1.16 22.46
N GLU A 531 11.25 0.32 23.39
CA GLU A 531 9.86 0.36 23.85
C GLU A 531 9.58 1.69 24.54
N TRP A 532 8.57 2.41 24.07
CA TRP A 532 8.25 3.73 24.58
C TRP A 532 6.73 3.87 24.79
N PRO A 533 6.18 3.17 25.80
CA PRO A 533 4.74 3.00 25.96
C PRO A 533 3.98 4.34 26.03
N LEU A 534 2.76 4.33 25.51
CA LEU A 534 1.86 5.48 25.61
C LEU A 534 1.30 5.55 27.05
N PRO A 535 1.31 6.73 27.70
CA PRO A 535 0.73 6.87 29.02
C PRO A 535 -0.80 6.72 28.94
N ARG A 536 -1.42 6.05 29.93
CA ARG A 536 -2.89 5.93 29.97
C ARG A 536 -3.57 7.30 29.86
N MET A 537 -4.67 7.35 29.13
CA MET A 537 -5.42 8.60 28.97
C MET A 537 -6.00 9.07 30.30
N THR A 538 -5.88 10.38 30.57
CA THR A 538 -6.62 11.04 31.64
C THR A 538 -8.11 11.09 31.29
N ASP A 539 -8.98 11.27 32.28
CA ASP A 539 -10.43 11.35 32.02
C ASP A 539 -10.82 12.55 31.16
N GLN A 540 -10.05 13.65 31.22
CA GLN A 540 -10.21 14.78 30.33
C GLN A 540 -9.90 14.40 28.87
N MET A 541 -8.77 13.72 28.64
CA MET A 541 -8.38 13.25 27.30
C MET A 541 -9.39 12.26 26.72
N LYS A 542 -9.93 11.34 27.55
CA LYS A 542 -10.98 10.41 27.14
C LYS A 542 -12.22 11.18 26.67
N LYS A 543 -12.70 12.14 27.46
CA LYS A 543 -13.87 12.97 27.13
C LYS A 543 -13.66 13.71 25.80
N GLU A 544 -12.50 14.32 25.60
CA GLU A 544 -12.17 15.04 24.37
C GLU A 544 -12.12 14.12 23.15
N LYS A 545 -11.42 12.99 23.24
CA LYS A 545 -11.33 12.02 22.13
C LYS A 545 -12.67 11.38 21.80
N LEU A 546 -13.50 11.09 22.81
CA LEU A 546 -14.86 10.58 22.60
C LEU A 546 -15.76 11.61 21.91
N LYS A 547 -15.61 12.91 22.24
CA LYS A 547 -16.32 14.00 21.56
C LYS A 547 -15.92 14.14 20.10
N ASN A 548 -14.65 13.89 19.79
CA ASN A 548 -14.08 14.02 18.44
C ASN A 548 -14.15 12.72 17.62
N LEU A 549 -14.62 11.60 18.20
CA LEU A 549 -14.74 10.33 17.50
C LEU A 549 -15.87 10.41 16.46
N LYS A 550 -15.51 10.27 15.18
CA LYS A 550 -16.45 10.25 14.06
C LYS A 550 -16.69 8.82 13.57
N LEU A 551 -17.87 8.60 12.97
CA LEU A 551 -18.19 7.34 12.30
C LEU A 551 -17.39 7.20 10.99
N MET A 552 -17.16 8.31 10.28
CA MET A 552 -16.40 8.41 9.03
C MET A 552 -15.18 9.32 9.20
#